data_AF-A0A2D5WIS1-F1
#
_entry.id   AF-A0A2D5WIS1-F1
#
_cell.length_a   1.000
_cell.length_b   1.000
_cell.length_c   1.000
_cell.angle_alpha   90.00
_cell.angle_beta   90.00
_cell.angle_gamma   90.00
#
_symmetry.space_group_name_H-M   'P 1'
#
loop_
_entity.id
_entity.type
_entity.pdbx_description
1 polymer ?
#
loop_
_entity_poly.entity_id
_entity_poly.type
_entity_poly.pdbx_seq_one_letter_code
_entity_poly.pdbx_strand_id
1 'polypeptide(L)' 'MVDEATDMVSRAEPVRTAVKVGRNDPCPCGSGKKHKKCCG' A
#
# COMPACT_ATOMS: atom_id res chain seq x y z
N MET A 1 22.69 0.59 37.23
CA MET A 1 22.02 -0.68 36.88
C MET A 1 20.64 -0.36 36.28
N VAL A 2 20.62 0.44 35.22
CA VAL A 2 19.44 0.66 34.35
C VAL A 2 20.01 0.88 32.95
N ASP A 3 19.95 -0.16 32.12
CA ASP A 3 20.46 -0.15 30.75
C ASP A 3 19.28 -0.21 29.78
N GLU A 4 19.38 0.64 28.78
CA GLU A 4 18.36 1.19 27.90
C GLU A 4 18.27 0.35 26.62
N ALA A 5 17.10 -0.18 26.25
CA ALA A 5 16.84 -0.59 24.87
C ALA A 5 15.34 -0.70 24.58
N THR A 6 14.82 0.38 24.02
CA THR A 6 13.46 0.52 23.50
C THR A 6 13.26 -0.25 22.18
N ASP A 7 12.15 -0.99 22.11
CA ASP A 7 11.28 -1.33 20.97
C ASP A 7 11.95 -1.51 19.57
N MET A 8 12.20 -2.76 19.16
CA MET A 8 12.79 -3.10 17.85
C MET A 8 11.99 -4.12 17.02
N VAL A 9 10.69 -4.32 17.28
CA VAL A 9 9.84 -5.08 16.33
C VAL A 9 9.06 -4.10 15.48
N SER A 10 9.80 -3.58 14.50
CA SER A 10 9.39 -3.07 13.20
C SER A 10 7.88 -3.17 12.94
N ARG A 11 7.19 -2.09 13.31
CA ARG A 11 5.86 -1.76 12.83
C ARG A 11 5.95 -1.61 11.31
N ALA A 12 5.77 -2.73 10.60
CA ALA A 12 5.50 -2.71 9.18
C ALA A 12 4.25 -1.84 9.01
N GLU A 13 4.45 -0.62 8.55
CA GLU A 13 3.35 0.31 8.34
C GLU A 13 2.32 -0.41 7.47
N PRO A 14 1.02 -0.40 7.84
CA PRO A 14 0.03 -0.92 6.93
C PRO A 14 0.15 -0.08 5.68
N VAL A 15 0.59 -0.68 4.58
CA VAL A 15 0.69 -0.03 3.28
C VAL A 15 -0.73 0.36 2.90
N ARG A 16 -1.17 1.53 3.38
CA ARG A 16 -2.43 2.15 3.00
C ARG A 16 -2.24 2.82 1.66
N THR A 17 -1.83 2.04 0.66
CA THR A 17 -2.04 2.40 -0.74
C THR A 17 -3.50 2.16 -1.06
N ALA A 18 -4.38 2.91 -0.38
CA ALA A 18 -5.61 3.35 -1.01
C ALA A 18 -5.22 4.45 -2.00
N VAL A 19 -4.41 4.10 -3.01
CA VAL A 19 -4.32 4.90 -4.21
C VAL A 19 -5.76 4.91 -4.71
N LYS A 20 -6.42 6.06 -4.60
CA LYS A 20 -7.75 6.28 -5.15
C LYS A 20 -7.59 6.27 -6.67
N VAL A 21 -7.31 5.10 -7.23
CA VAL A 21 -7.21 4.87 -8.65
C VAL A 21 -8.57 5.22 -9.21
N GLY A 22 -8.62 6.30 -9.97
CA GLY A 22 -9.85 6.71 -10.64
C GLY A 22 -10.32 5.56 -11.53
N ARG A 23 -11.63 5.34 -11.64
CA ARG A 23 -12.21 4.29 -12.50
C ARG A 23 -11.64 4.26 -13.93
N ASN A 24 -11.19 5.40 -14.46
CA ASN A 24 -10.61 5.51 -15.80
C ASN A 24 -9.07 5.44 -15.86
N ASP A 25 -8.38 5.47 -14.73
CA ASP A 25 -6.92 5.44 -14.61
C ASP A 25 -6.38 4.02 -14.94
N PRO A 26 -5.13 3.85 -15.41
CA PRO A 26 -4.51 2.53 -15.57
C PRO A 26 -4.58 1.68 -14.30
N CYS A 27 -4.84 0.39 -14.46
CA CYS A 27 -4.93 -0.55 -13.34
C CYS A 27 -3.56 -0.70 -12.67
N PRO A 28 -3.47 -0.56 -11.33
CA PRO A 28 -2.23 -0.76 -10.59
C PRO A 28 -1.75 -2.22 -10.61
N CYS A 29 -2.60 -3.14 -11.06
CA CYS A 29 -2.29 -4.56 -11.27
C CYS A 29 -1.38 -4.84 -12.47
N GLY A 30 -0.98 -3.82 -13.24
CA GLY A 30 -0.04 -3.97 -14.35
C GLY A 30 -0.65 -4.55 -15.63
N SER A 31 -1.98 -4.73 -15.69
CA SER A 31 -2.64 -5.32 -16.86
C SER A 31 -2.79 -4.38 -18.07
N GLY A 32 -2.34 -3.13 -17.96
CA GLY A 32 -2.47 -2.11 -19.03
C GLY A 32 -3.91 -1.66 -19.32
N LYS A 33 -4.91 -2.19 -18.62
CA LYS A 33 -6.34 -1.85 -18.76
C LYS A 33 -6.72 -0.76 -17.77
N LYS A 34 -7.75 0.03 -18.09
CA LYS A 34 -8.35 0.99 -17.14
C LYS A 34 -8.88 0.26 -15.91
N HIS A 35 -8.80 0.87 -14.74
CA HIS A 35 -9.18 0.28 -13.46
C HIS A 35 -10.60 -0.33 -13.48
N LYS A 36 -11.61 0.41 -13.98
CA LYS A 36 -13.00 -0.06 -14.14
C LYS A 36 -13.20 -1.26 -15.08
N LYS A 37 -12.17 -1.64 -15.84
CA LYS A 37 -12.20 -2.78 -16.78
C LYS A 37 -11.26 -3.90 -16.32
N CYS A 38 -10.77 -3.84 -15.09
CA CYS A 38 -9.75 -4.75 -14.59
C CYS A 38 -9.97 -5.14 -13.12
N CYS A 39 -9.75 -4.23 -12.17
CA CYS A 39 -9.86 -4.49 -10.73
C CYS A 39 -10.93 -3.63 -10.03
N GLY A 40 -11.54 -2.70 -10.74
CA GLY A 40 -12.59 -1.80 -10.24
C GLY A 40 -13.99 -2.23 -10.60
#